data_AF-K9QGW0-F1
#
_entry.id   AF-K9QGW0-F1
#
_cell.length_a   1.000
_cell.length_b   1.000
_cell.length_c   1.000
_cell.angle_alpha   90.00
_cell.angle_beta   90.00
_cell.angle_gamma   90.00
#
_symmetry.space_group_name_H-M   'P 1'
#
loop_
_entity.id
_entity.type
_entity.pdbx_description
1 polymer ?
#
loop_
_entity_poly.entity_id
_entity_poly.type
_entity_poly.pdbx_seq_one_letter_code
_entity_poly.pdbx_strand_id
1 'polypeptide(L)'
;MSDIAIEFQELLNRDDVTEQNCQDFLEKNTELFYTPFLLNHHVHFSSIISKFPLDTSLVTDFVFLTKSSDFWHIVLVELEHPNKKLFRDDKNKIIPTSDMTEAMSQIHSWQEFIDKNKNEVLRRLNPLILPIPLRYNPIFFKYLLVIGRSEQKSVNQGMRDRLASLCNNDIIICTYDSLISYYKHSPKFKKNVLKLSKKYFEIKYLHEEEPLLFASLLPENLKITPEQKSLLIGRGYDIEDWEKGKLLSYNGKMTCEKWKTYKKKQKK
;
A
#
# COMPACT_ATOMS: atom_id res chain seq x y z
N MET A 1 26.45 -1.81 2.35
CA MET A 1 24.98 -2.03 2.33
C MET A 1 24.65 -2.53 0.94
N SER A 2 24.07 -3.71 0.82
CA SER A 2 23.62 -4.23 -0.48
C SER A 2 22.46 -3.36 -0.99
N ASP A 3 22.40 -3.15 -2.30
CA ASP A 3 21.32 -2.36 -2.90
C ASP A 3 20.04 -3.20 -2.91
N ILE A 4 18.96 -2.69 -2.29
CA ILE A 4 17.64 -3.35 -2.22
C ILE A 4 17.18 -3.86 -3.60
N ALA A 5 17.51 -3.13 -4.67
CA ALA A 5 17.21 -3.56 -6.03
C ALA A 5 17.93 -4.85 -6.45
N ILE A 6 19.18 -5.03 -6.01
CA ILE A 6 19.98 -6.24 -6.27
C ILE A 6 19.40 -7.39 -5.46
N GLU A 7 19.15 -7.19 -4.16
CA GLU A 7 18.56 -8.22 -3.30
C GLU A 7 17.19 -8.70 -3.83
N PHE A 8 16.36 -7.77 -4.31
CA PHE A 8 15.08 -8.15 -4.89
C PHE A 8 15.24 -8.90 -6.20
N GLN A 9 16.17 -8.48 -7.06
CA GLN A 9 16.47 -9.19 -8.30
C GLN A 9 16.95 -10.61 -8.03
N GLU A 10 17.82 -10.80 -7.04
CA GLU A 10 18.30 -12.10 -6.60
C GLU A 10 17.15 -12.96 -6.07
N LEU A 11 16.27 -12.42 -5.23
CA LEU A 11 15.07 -13.11 -4.75
C LEU A 11 14.21 -13.62 -5.91
N LEU A 12 13.92 -12.75 -6.87
CA LEU A 12 13.05 -13.07 -8.00
C LEU A 12 13.68 -14.06 -9.00
N ASN A 13 14.99 -14.29 -8.95
CA ASN A 13 15.70 -15.24 -9.80
C ASN A 13 15.79 -16.64 -9.19
N ARG A 14 15.28 -16.83 -7.97
CA ARG A 14 15.29 -18.15 -7.31
C ARG A 14 14.21 -19.04 -7.90
N ASP A 15 14.53 -20.31 -8.11
CA ASP A 15 13.58 -21.30 -8.60
C ASP A 15 12.47 -21.61 -7.57
N ASP A 16 12.75 -21.40 -6.28
CA ASP A 16 11.84 -21.63 -5.16
C ASP A 16 11.10 -20.35 -4.70
N VAL A 17 11.20 -19.25 -5.47
CA VAL A 17 10.51 -18.01 -5.13
C VAL A 17 9.01 -18.24 -5.07
N THR A 18 8.35 -17.67 -4.07
CA THR A 18 6.89 -17.66 -3.95
C THR A 18 6.36 -16.23 -3.89
N GLU A 19 5.07 -16.06 -4.18
CA GLU A 19 4.36 -14.78 -4.01
C GLU A 19 4.50 -14.26 -2.57
N GLN A 20 4.47 -15.15 -1.57
CA GLN A 20 4.68 -14.77 -0.18
C GLN A 20 6.09 -14.23 0.08
N ASN A 21 7.12 -14.76 -0.60
CA ASN A 21 8.46 -14.18 -0.49
C ASN A 21 8.52 -12.76 -1.08
N CYS A 22 7.85 -12.53 -2.21
CA CYS A 22 7.72 -11.19 -2.80
C CYS A 22 6.96 -10.23 -1.87
N GLN A 23 5.83 -10.67 -1.29
CA GLN A 23 5.06 -9.95 -0.28
C GLN A 23 5.95 -9.53 0.90
N ASP A 24 6.62 -10.50 1.53
CA ASP A 24 7.46 -10.26 2.71
C ASP A 24 8.61 -9.31 2.41
N PHE A 25 9.20 -9.41 1.22
CA PHE A 25 10.28 -8.53 0.80
C PHE A 25 9.78 -7.09 0.63
N LEU A 26 8.64 -6.90 -0.06
CA LEU A 26 8.05 -5.58 -0.29
C LEU A 26 7.55 -4.92 0.99
N GLU A 27 7.01 -5.71 1.93
CA GLU A 27 6.61 -5.21 3.24
C GLU A 27 7.79 -4.72 4.08
N LYS A 28 8.99 -5.29 3.90
CA LYS A 28 10.21 -4.87 4.60
C LYS A 28 10.96 -3.73 3.90
N ASN A 29 10.76 -3.57 2.60
CA ASN A 29 11.46 -2.61 1.75
C ASN A 29 10.47 -1.75 0.96
N THR A 30 9.63 -0.99 1.67
CA THR A 30 8.48 -0.30 1.08
C THR A 30 8.84 0.88 0.17
N GLU A 31 10.12 1.28 0.13
CA GLU A 31 10.68 2.17 -0.89
C GLU A 31 10.66 1.55 -2.30
N LEU A 32 10.66 0.21 -2.41
CA LEU A 32 10.51 -0.53 -3.67
C LEU A 32 9.06 -0.58 -4.15
N PHE A 33 8.10 -0.34 -3.26
CA PHE A 33 6.67 -0.45 -3.54
C PHE A 33 6.22 0.64 -4.51
N TYR A 34 5.81 0.21 -5.71
CA TYR A 34 5.31 1.08 -6.77
C TYR A 34 3.92 1.61 -6.43
N THR A 35 3.72 2.91 -6.56
CA THR A 35 2.46 3.60 -6.21
C THR A 35 1.94 4.37 -7.43
N PRO A 36 1.30 3.70 -8.39
CA PRO A 36 0.60 4.39 -9.47
C PRO A 36 -0.66 5.10 -8.93
N PHE A 37 -1.30 5.90 -9.77
CA PHE A 37 -2.53 6.63 -9.43
C PHE A 37 -2.39 7.63 -8.27
N LEU A 38 -1.16 8.02 -7.92
CA LEU A 38 -0.91 9.00 -6.87
C LEU A 38 -1.57 10.34 -7.17
N LEU A 39 -2.26 10.86 -6.16
CA LEU A 39 -2.80 12.20 -6.15
C LEU A 39 -1.83 13.14 -5.42
N ASN A 40 -2.11 14.44 -5.46
CA ASN A 40 -1.22 15.50 -4.99
C ASN A 40 -0.93 15.48 -3.48
N HIS A 41 -1.67 14.71 -2.67
CA HIS A 41 -1.34 14.49 -1.25
C HIS A 41 -0.56 13.20 -0.99
N HIS A 42 0.01 12.58 -2.02
CA HIS A 42 0.80 11.35 -1.96
C HIS A 42 0.05 10.19 -1.30
N VAL A 43 0.77 9.16 -0.83
CA VAL A 43 0.18 8.05 -0.07
C VAL A 43 -0.32 8.58 1.28
N HIS A 44 -1.58 8.33 1.59
CA HIS A 44 -2.18 8.80 2.83
C HIS A 44 -1.50 8.14 4.05
N PHE A 45 -1.09 8.97 5.02
CA PHE A 45 -0.33 8.57 6.20
C PHE A 45 0.93 7.78 5.88
N SER A 46 1.52 7.97 4.69
CA SER A 46 2.71 7.24 4.25
C SER A 46 2.56 5.73 4.54
N SER A 47 1.38 5.17 4.34
CA SER A 47 1.02 3.83 4.81
C SER A 47 0.40 3.00 3.72
N ILE A 48 0.77 1.71 3.69
CA ILE A 48 0.12 0.67 2.89
C ILE A 48 -0.49 -0.36 3.82
N ILE A 49 -1.56 -1.01 3.39
CA ILE A 49 -2.28 -2.02 4.16
C ILE A 49 -1.98 -3.37 3.52
N SER A 50 -1.37 -4.28 4.27
CA SER A 50 -1.07 -5.64 3.85
C SER A 50 -2.28 -6.56 4.03
N LYS A 51 -2.50 -7.45 3.06
CA LYS A 51 -3.48 -8.55 3.12
C LYS A 51 -4.87 -8.09 3.55
N PHE A 52 -5.39 -7.03 2.91
CA PHE A 52 -6.70 -6.47 3.26
C PHE A 52 -7.84 -7.38 2.75
N PRO A 53 -8.72 -7.87 3.63
CA PRO A 53 -9.85 -8.70 3.22
C PRO A 53 -11.00 -7.84 2.69
N LEU A 54 -11.34 -8.00 1.41
CA LEU A 54 -12.61 -7.52 0.84
C LEU A 54 -13.77 -8.38 1.31
N ASP A 55 -13.57 -9.70 1.33
CA ASP A 55 -14.48 -10.70 1.89
C ASP A 55 -13.70 -11.85 2.52
N THR A 56 -14.39 -12.88 3.00
CA THR A 56 -13.79 -14.10 3.58
C THR A 56 -12.86 -14.82 2.59
N SER A 57 -13.19 -14.81 1.29
CA SER A 57 -12.40 -15.47 0.23
C SER A 57 -11.64 -14.50 -0.68
N LEU A 58 -11.84 -13.19 -0.54
CA LEU A 58 -11.22 -12.17 -1.39
C LEU A 58 -10.30 -11.31 -0.54
N VAL A 59 -8.99 -11.54 -0.68
CA VAL A 59 -7.94 -10.83 0.04
C VAL A 59 -6.99 -10.23 -0.98
N THR A 60 -6.77 -8.92 -0.89
CA THR A 60 -5.79 -8.22 -1.74
C THR A 60 -4.40 -8.34 -1.11
N ASP A 61 -3.34 -8.35 -1.90
CA ASP A 61 -1.98 -8.31 -1.34
C ASP A 61 -1.64 -7.01 -0.64
N PHE A 62 -2.00 -5.88 -1.26
CA PHE A 62 -1.90 -4.57 -0.65
C PHE A 62 -3.09 -3.66 -0.99
N VAL A 63 -3.34 -2.69 -0.12
CA VAL A 63 -4.18 -1.54 -0.39
C VAL A 63 -3.43 -0.28 0.02
N PHE A 64 -3.51 0.77 -0.78
CA PHE A 64 -3.09 2.10 -0.33
C PHE A 64 -4.11 3.17 -0.72
N LEU A 65 -4.17 4.21 0.10
CA LEU A 65 -5.06 5.33 -0.12
C LEU A 65 -4.24 6.52 -0.59
N THR A 66 -4.78 7.29 -1.52
CA THR A 66 -4.25 8.60 -1.91
C THR A 66 -5.42 9.52 -2.21
N LYS A 67 -5.22 10.82 -2.04
CA LYS A 67 -6.31 11.79 -2.14
C LYS A 67 -5.86 13.11 -2.73
N SER A 68 -6.80 13.83 -3.31
CA SER A 68 -6.72 15.26 -3.53
C SER A 68 -7.65 15.98 -2.54
N SER A 69 -7.85 17.28 -2.75
CA SER A 69 -8.91 18.02 -2.06
C SER A 69 -10.31 17.63 -2.53
N ASP A 70 -10.43 16.97 -3.68
CA ASP A 70 -11.70 16.75 -4.38
C ASP A 70 -12.16 15.29 -4.35
N PHE A 71 -11.23 14.32 -4.32
CA PHE A 71 -11.57 12.89 -4.33
C PHE A 71 -10.46 12.00 -3.77
N TRP A 72 -10.80 10.73 -3.57
CA TRP A 72 -9.89 9.67 -3.14
C TRP A 72 -9.70 8.62 -4.23
N HIS A 73 -8.48 8.08 -4.28
CA HIS A 73 -8.22 6.78 -4.86
C HIS A 73 -7.95 5.78 -3.74
N ILE A 74 -8.64 4.64 -3.80
CA ILE A 74 -8.31 3.43 -3.05
C ILE A 74 -7.72 2.46 -4.06
N VAL A 75 -6.41 2.22 -3.97
CA VAL A 75 -5.69 1.37 -4.92
C VAL A 75 -5.48 0.00 -4.31
N LEU A 76 -6.04 -1.01 -4.94
CA LEU A 76 -5.89 -2.43 -4.60
C LEU A 76 -4.77 -3.02 -5.44
N VAL A 77 -3.91 -3.81 -4.83
CA VAL A 77 -2.74 -4.41 -5.49
C VAL A 77 -2.79 -5.91 -5.36
N GLU A 78 -2.56 -6.58 -6.48
CA GLU A 78 -2.32 -8.03 -6.58
C GLU A 78 -0.89 -8.29 -7.04
N LEU A 79 -0.25 -9.24 -6.37
CA LEU A 79 1.05 -9.80 -6.68
C LEU A 79 0.87 -11.23 -7.16
N GLU A 80 1.23 -11.45 -8.41
CA GLU A 80 1.25 -12.77 -9.01
C GLU A 80 2.68 -13.29 -9.06
N HIS A 81 2.84 -14.60 -9.25
CA HIS A 81 4.15 -15.22 -9.31
C HIS A 81 5.08 -14.58 -10.37
N PRO A 82 6.36 -14.31 -10.06
CA PRO A 82 7.28 -13.66 -11.01
C PRO A 82 7.55 -14.48 -12.27
N ASN A 83 7.41 -15.81 -12.21
CA ASN A 83 7.64 -16.69 -13.35
C ASN A 83 6.40 -16.92 -14.24
N LYS A 84 5.21 -16.40 -13.86
CA LYS A 84 3.99 -16.51 -14.70
C LYS A 84 4.22 -15.84 -16.04
N LYS A 85 3.95 -16.55 -17.14
CA LYS A 85 4.12 -16.01 -18.49
C LYS A 85 2.94 -15.11 -18.83
N LEU A 86 3.18 -13.97 -19.47
CA LEU A 86 2.11 -13.03 -19.84
C LEU A 86 1.40 -13.41 -21.14
N PHE A 87 2.16 -13.87 -22.13
CA PHE A 87 1.67 -14.23 -23.46
C PHE A 87 2.14 -15.62 -23.87
N ARG A 88 1.37 -16.27 -24.74
CA ARG A 88 1.73 -17.54 -25.36
C ARG A 88 2.87 -17.33 -26.36
N ASP A 89 3.70 -18.36 -26.51
CA ASP A 89 4.76 -18.40 -27.53
C ASP A 89 4.16 -18.81 -28.89
N ASP A 90 3.42 -17.87 -29.50
CA ASP A 90 2.84 -18.01 -30.83
C ASP A 90 3.35 -16.87 -31.72
N LYS A 91 4.07 -17.23 -32.79
CA LYS A 91 4.70 -16.28 -33.73
C LYS A 91 3.68 -15.44 -34.50
N ASN A 92 2.43 -15.90 -34.62
CA ASN A 92 1.41 -15.29 -35.47
C ASN A 92 0.35 -14.50 -34.68
N LYS A 93 0.19 -14.77 -33.37
CA LYS A 93 -0.84 -14.15 -32.54
C LYS A 93 -0.35 -13.86 -31.13
N ILE A 94 -0.65 -12.66 -30.66
CA ILE A 94 -0.31 -12.22 -29.30
C ILE A 94 -1.51 -12.52 -28.39
N ILE A 95 -1.50 -13.71 -27.80
CA ILE A 95 -2.60 -14.23 -26.98
C ILE A 95 -2.15 -14.28 -25.51
N PRO A 96 -2.91 -13.72 -24.56
CA PRO A 96 -2.65 -13.91 -23.13
C PRO A 96 -2.62 -15.40 -22.74
N THR A 97 -1.82 -15.73 -21.74
CA THR A 97 -1.81 -17.07 -21.13
C THR A 97 -3.05 -17.27 -20.25
N SER A 98 -3.24 -18.51 -19.78
CA SER A 98 -4.17 -18.81 -18.69
C SER A 98 -3.83 -18.00 -17.45
N ASP A 99 -2.55 -17.95 -17.06
CA ASP A 99 -2.08 -17.25 -15.86
C ASP A 99 -2.43 -15.77 -15.88
N MET A 100 -2.21 -15.10 -17.01
CA MET A 100 -2.56 -13.69 -17.19
C MET A 100 -4.08 -13.49 -17.18
N THR A 101 -4.83 -14.43 -17.76
CA THR A 101 -6.31 -14.37 -17.78
C THR A 101 -6.88 -14.58 -16.38
N GLU A 102 -6.31 -15.49 -15.59
CA GLU A 102 -6.69 -15.77 -14.20
C GLU A 102 -6.40 -14.57 -13.30
N ALA A 103 -5.20 -14.00 -13.40
CA ALA A 103 -4.81 -12.79 -12.66
C ALA A 103 -5.75 -11.60 -12.95
N MET A 104 -6.13 -11.41 -14.23
CA MET A 104 -7.13 -10.39 -14.59
C MET A 104 -8.52 -10.73 -14.06
N SER A 105 -8.91 -12.01 -14.06
CA SER A 105 -10.19 -12.46 -13.50
C SER A 105 -10.26 -12.19 -11.99
N GLN A 106 -9.15 -12.32 -11.28
CA GLN A 106 -9.05 -11.94 -9.87
C GLN A 106 -9.32 -10.44 -9.66
N ILE A 107 -8.72 -9.54 -10.46
CA ILE A 107 -9.03 -8.10 -10.42
C ILE A 107 -10.51 -7.83 -10.71
N HIS A 108 -11.08 -8.48 -11.72
CA HIS A 108 -12.50 -8.34 -12.05
C HIS A 108 -13.42 -8.83 -10.93
N SER A 109 -13.05 -9.91 -10.25
CA SER A 109 -13.80 -10.40 -9.08
C SER A 109 -13.88 -9.35 -7.97
N TRP A 110 -12.80 -8.58 -7.77
CA TRP A 110 -12.80 -7.48 -6.80
C TRP A 110 -13.68 -6.32 -7.25
N GLN A 111 -13.65 -5.96 -8.54
CA GLN A 111 -14.55 -4.95 -9.11
C GLN A 111 -16.02 -5.34 -8.88
N GLU A 112 -16.41 -6.56 -9.26
CA GLU A 112 -17.77 -7.06 -9.07
C GLU A 112 -18.18 -7.09 -7.59
N PHE A 113 -17.27 -7.48 -6.70
CA PHE A 113 -17.52 -7.49 -5.26
C PHE A 113 -17.71 -6.07 -4.73
N ILE A 114 -16.83 -5.13 -5.11
CA ILE A 114 -16.87 -3.74 -4.65
C ILE A 114 -18.13 -3.05 -5.16
N ASP A 115 -18.55 -3.27 -6.40
CA ASP A 115 -19.77 -2.66 -6.95
C ASP A 115 -21.00 -3.04 -6.14
N LYS A 116 -21.06 -4.28 -5.65
CA LYS A 116 -22.16 -4.80 -4.81
C LYS A 116 -22.02 -4.43 -3.33
N ASN A 117 -20.79 -4.30 -2.82
CA ASN A 117 -20.48 -4.21 -1.39
C ASN A 117 -19.67 -2.97 -0.99
N LYS A 118 -19.69 -1.91 -1.81
CA LYS A 118 -18.89 -0.69 -1.62
C LYS A 118 -18.95 -0.14 -0.21
N ASN A 119 -20.15 -0.05 0.37
CA ASN A 119 -20.35 0.51 1.71
C ASN A 119 -19.65 -0.32 2.79
N GLU A 120 -19.59 -1.63 2.66
CA GLU A 120 -18.93 -2.50 3.63
C GLU A 120 -17.40 -2.38 3.54
N VAL A 121 -16.85 -2.31 2.32
CA VAL A 121 -15.41 -2.04 2.10
C VAL A 121 -15.04 -0.69 2.70
N LEU A 122 -15.83 0.35 2.41
CA LEU A 122 -15.61 1.69 2.96
C LEU A 122 -15.77 1.74 4.48
N ARG A 123 -16.70 0.98 5.06
CA ARG A 123 -16.86 0.90 6.53
C ARG A 123 -15.60 0.36 7.20
N ARG A 124 -14.93 -0.63 6.60
CA ARG A 124 -13.66 -1.19 7.11
C ARG A 124 -12.49 -0.22 6.96
N LEU A 125 -12.45 0.56 5.88
CA LEU A 125 -11.42 1.57 5.62
C LEU A 125 -11.67 2.91 6.30
N ASN A 126 -12.91 3.18 6.75
CA ASN A 126 -13.35 4.45 7.32
C ASN A 126 -12.44 5.02 8.44
N PRO A 127 -11.85 4.21 9.34
CA PRO A 127 -10.89 4.73 10.31
C PRO A 127 -9.73 5.49 9.66
N LEU A 128 -9.27 5.06 8.49
CA LEU A 128 -8.18 5.68 7.74
C LEU A 128 -8.64 6.75 6.74
N ILE A 129 -9.94 6.93 6.50
CA ILE A 129 -10.43 7.97 5.59
C ILE A 129 -10.53 9.29 6.35
N LEU A 130 -9.41 10.03 6.34
CA LEU A 130 -9.19 11.28 7.08
C LEU A 130 -8.48 12.34 6.21
N PRO A 131 -8.66 13.64 6.51
CA PRO A 131 -9.43 14.22 7.60
C PRO A 131 -10.95 14.17 7.33
N ILE A 132 -11.76 14.35 8.39
CA ILE A 132 -13.23 14.27 8.34
C ILE A 132 -13.86 15.08 7.19
N PRO A 133 -13.41 16.32 6.88
CA PRO A 133 -13.99 17.09 5.78
C PRO A 133 -13.88 16.41 4.41
N LEU A 134 -12.83 15.62 4.18
CA LEU A 134 -12.62 14.93 2.90
C LEU A 134 -13.27 13.54 2.87
N ARG A 135 -13.89 13.09 3.96
CA ARG A 135 -14.46 11.72 4.05
C ARG A 135 -15.64 11.49 3.11
N TYR A 136 -16.35 12.55 2.76
CA TYR A 136 -17.51 12.51 1.89
C TYR A 136 -17.17 12.75 0.42
N ASN A 137 -15.90 13.01 0.11
CA ASN A 137 -15.46 13.18 -1.27
C ASN A 137 -15.67 11.88 -2.06
N PRO A 138 -15.89 11.97 -3.38
CA PRO A 138 -15.94 10.80 -4.25
C PRO A 138 -14.75 9.87 -4.04
N ILE A 139 -15.02 8.57 -4.07
CA ILE A 139 -14.02 7.52 -3.93
C ILE A 139 -14.04 6.66 -5.19
N PHE A 140 -12.90 6.59 -5.87
CA PHE A 140 -12.65 5.72 -7.01
C PHE A 140 -11.72 4.58 -6.61
N PHE A 141 -12.09 3.37 -6.98
CA PHE A 141 -11.25 2.20 -6.79
C PHE A 141 -10.34 2.03 -8.01
N LYS A 142 -9.06 1.77 -7.75
CA LYS A 142 -8.02 1.54 -8.75
C LYS A 142 -7.34 0.21 -8.46
N TYR A 143 -6.69 -0.36 -9.45
CA TYR A 143 -6.17 -1.72 -9.42
C TYR A 143 -4.78 -1.75 -10.03
N LEU A 144 -3.84 -2.34 -9.31
CA LEU A 144 -2.49 -2.62 -9.78
C LEU A 144 -2.27 -4.12 -9.76
N LEU A 145 -1.96 -4.69 -10.92
CA LEU A 145 -1.51 -6.06 -11.06
C LEU A 145 0.01 -6.08 -11.30
N VAL A 146 0.76 -6.75 -10.42
CA VAL A 146 2.20 -7.01 -10.59
C VAL A 146 2.39 -8.48 -10.92
N ILE A 147 2.78 -8.78 -12.16
CA ILE A 147 2.87 -10.15 -12.66
C ILE A 147 4.08 -10.32 -13.58
N GLY A 148 4.75 -11.46 -13.48
CA GLY A 148 5.76 -11.86 -14.45
C GLY A 148 7.06 -11.02 -14.41
N ARG A 149 7.96 -11.33 -15.36
CA ARG A 149 9.22 -10.62 -15.59
C ARG A 149 9.19 -9.82 -16.90
N SER A 150 10.00 -8.77 -16.99
CA SER A 150 10.05 -7.87 -18.14
C SER A 150 10.50 -8.55 -19.43
N GLU A 151 11.36 -9.56 -19.33
CA GLU A 151 11.79 -10.42 -20.44
C GLU A 151 10.61 -11.09 -21.17
N GLN A 152 9.45 -11.22 -20.53
CA GLN A 152 8.26 -11.83 -21.13
C GLN A 152 7.41 -10.85 -21.96
N LYS A 153 7.66 -9.53 -21.85
CA LYS A 153 6.96 -8.49 -22.64
C LYS A 153 7.91 -7.62 -23.48
N SER A 154 9.21 -7.67 -23.22
CA SER A 154 10.19 -6.79 -23.86
C SER A 154 10.63 -7.25 -25.24
N VAL A 155 10.27 -8.48 -25.64
CA VAL A 155 10.69 -9.16 -26.87
C VAL A 155 10.08 -8.53 -28.13
N ASN A 156 8.85 -8.02 -28.08
CA ASN A 156 8.14 -7.50 -29.25
C ASN A 156 7.25 -6.29 -28.89
N GLN A 157 7.25 -5.25 -29.73
CA GLN A 157 6.38 -4.08 -29.58
C GLN A 157 4.90 -4.48 -29.48
N GLY A 158 4.44 -5.46 -30.28
CA GLY A 158 3.04 -5.90 -30.22
C GLY A 158 2.63 -6.48 -28.85
N MET A 159 3.56 -7.08 -28.09
CA MET A 159 3.28 -7.57 -26.73
C MET A 159 3.12 -6.39 -25.76
N ARG A 160 3.91 -5.33 -25.95
CA ARG A 160 3.78 -4.09 -25.19
C ARG A 160 2.45 -3.40 -25.48
N ASP A 161 2.07 -3.30 -26.75
CA ASP A 161 0.80 -2.72 -27.17
C ASP A 161 -0.39 -3.54 -26.65
N ARG A 162 -0.29 -4.87 -26.69
CA ARG A 162 -1.31 -5.75 -26.13
C ARG A 162 -1.44 -5.60 -24.61
N LEU A 163 -0.32 -5.54 -23.89
CA LEU A 163 -0.35 -5.29 -22.44
C LEU A 163 -0.96 -3.92 -22.12
N ALA A 164 -0.57 -2.89 -22.88
CA ALA A 164 -1.13 -1.55 -22.74
C ALA A 164 -2.65 -1.53 -23.00
N SER A 165 -3.16 -2.35 -23.94
CA SER A 165 -4.60 -2.48 -24.20
C SER A 165 -5.39 -3.17 -23.09
N LEU A 166 -4.71 -3.92 -22.20
CA LEU A 166 -5.34 -4.51 -21.01
C LEU A 166 -5.38 -3.52 -19.84
N CYS A 167 -4.52 -2.50 -19.85
CA CYS A 167 -4.59 -1.39 -18.92
C CYS A 167 -5.72 -0.43 -19.31
N ASN A 168 -6.23 0.31 -18.33
CA ASN A 168 -7.18 1.40 -18.54
C ASN A 168 -7.02 2.46 -17.42
N ASN A 169 -7.97 3.38 -17.29
CA ASN A 169 -7.91 4.45 -16.29
C ASN A 169 -7.97 3.96 -14.83
N ASP A 170 -8.42 2.73 -14.61
CA ASP A 170 -8.61 2.12 -13.31
C ASP A 170 -7.66 0.94 -13.07
N ILE A 171 -7.13 0.29 -14.12
CA ILE A 171 -6.28 -0.90 -14.03
C ILE A 171 -4.92 -0.62 -14.67
N ILE A 172 -3.84 -0.84 -13.90
CA ILE A 172 -2.46 -0.87 -14.41
C ILE A 172 -1.89 -2.27 -14.19
N ILE A 173 -1.21 -2.78 -15.21
CA ILE A 173 -0.46 -4.04 -15.16
C ILE A 173 1.02 -3.74 -15.33
N CYS A 174 1.85 -4.21 -14.42
CA CYS A 174 3.30 -4.09 -14.52
C CYS A 174 4.01 -5.40 -14.12
N THR A 175 5.33 -5.45 -14.37
CA THR A 175 6.17 -6.60 -14.00
C THR A 175 7.00 -6.25 -12.77
N TYR A 176 7.56 -7.24 -12.09
CA TYR A 176 8.46 -6.98 -10.96
C TYR A 176 9.68 -6.11 -11.31
N ASP A 177 10.21 -6.24 -12.53
CA ASP A 177 11.28 -5.37 -13.02
C ASP A 177 10.85 -3.89 -13.12
N SER A 178 9.55 -3.62 -13.26
CA SER A 178 9.01 -2.27 -13.28
C SER A 178 9.13 -1.63 -11.89
N LEU A 179 8.97 -2.41 -10.81
CA LEU A 179 9.20 -1.96 -9.42
C LEU A 179 10.69 -1.66 -9.19
N ILE A 180 11.58 -2.53 -9.68
CA ILE A 180 13.04 -2.31 -9.61
C ILE A 180 13.42 -1.03 -10.37
N SER A 181 12.90 -0.86 -11.58
CA SER A 181 13.14 0.35 -12.39
C SER A 181 12.61 1.60 -11.69
N TYR A 182 11.40 1.54 -11.14
CA TYR A 182 10.81 2.64 -10.37
C TYR A 182 11.73 3.05 -9.21
N TYR A 183 12.17 2.10 -8.39
CA TYR A 183 13.05 2.36 -7.25
C TYR A 183 14.42 2.96 -7.64
N LYS A 184 14.98 2.55 -8.78
CA LYS A 184 16.26 3.07 -9.27
C LYS A 184 16.18 4.52 -9.74
N HIS A 185 15.03 4.93 -10.28
CA HIS A 185 14.90 6.22 -10.98
C HIS A 185 13.96 7.22 -10.29
N SER A 186 13.29 6.82 -9.21
CA SER A 186 12.33 7.67 -8.49
C SER A 186 12.79 7.98 -7.08
N PRO A 187 12.30 9.09 -6.48
CA PRO A 187 12.52 9.35 -5.07
C PRO A 187 12.01 8.19 -4.19
N LYS A 188 12.82 7.83 -3.20
CA LYS A 188 12.57 6.69 -2.32
C LYS A 188 11.85 7.16 -1.07
N PHE A 189 10.60 6.75 -0.92
CA PHE A 189 9.81 7.03 0.27
C PHE A 189 9.44 5.73 0.96
N LYS A 190 9.81 5.63 2.25
CA LYS A 190 9.37 4.53 3.09
C LYS A 190 7.89 4.72 3.41
N LYS A 191 7.23 3.59 3.63
CA LYS A 191 5.82 3.53 3.97
C LYS A 191 5.66 2.57 5.13
N ASN A 192 4.87 2.94 6.12
CA ASN A 192 4.49 2.01 7.18
C ASN A 192 3.57 0.92 6.61
N VAL A 193 3.66 -0.28 7.16
CA VAL A 193 2.78 -1.39 6.78
C VAL A 193 1.76 -1.58 7.88
N LEU A 194 0.50 -1.38 7.54
CA LEU A 194 -0.65 -1.65 8.38
C LEU A 194 -1.23 -3.03 8.05
N LYS A 195 -1.96 -3.64 8.97
CA LYS A 195 -2.85 -4.76 8.68
C LYS A 195 -4.18 -4.56 9.39
N LEU A 196 -5.27 -4.96 8.75
CA LEU A 196 -6.58 -4.93 9.39
C LEU A 196 -6.70 -6.13 10.35
N SER A 197 -7.06 -5.86 11.61
CA SER A 197 -7.27 -6.86 12.65
C SER A 197 -8.66 -6.69 13.24
N LYS A 198 -9.61 -7.51 12.79
CA LYS A 198 -11.04 -7.43 13.12
C LYS A 198 -11.67 -6.06 12.82
N LYS A 199 -11.53 -5.09 13.72
CA LYS A 199 -12.15 -3.75 13.66
C LYS A 199 -11.17 -2.59 13.76
N TYR A 200 -9.87 -2.87 13.93
CA TYR A 200 -8.83 -1.86 14.06
C TYR A 200 -7.64 -2.20 13.17
N PHE A 201 -6.79 -1.22 12.89
CA PHE A 201 -5.53 -1.44 12.19
C PHE A 201 -4.39 -1.67 13.17
N GLU A 202 -3.47 -2.57 12.84
CA GLU A 202 -2.23 -2.77 13.56
C GLU A 202 -1.08 -2.28 12.68
N ILE A 203 -0.09 -1.58 13.26
CA ILE A 203 1.16 -1.31 12.55
C ILE A 203 1.96 -2.62 12.53
N LYS A 204 2.01 -3.28 11.38
CA LYS A 204 2.83 -4.49 11.15
C LYS A 204 4.31 -4.12 11.10
N TYR A 205 4.67 -3.08 10.33
CA TYR A 205 6.02 -2.54 10.26
C TYR A 205 6.02 -1.01 10.34
N LEU A 206 6.77 -0.48 11.31
CA LEU A 206 7.00 0.94 11.52
C LEU A 206 8.33 1.35 10.87
N HIS A 207 8.29 1.63 9.57
CA HIS A 207 9.45 1.97 8.74
C HIS A 207 9.88 3.43 8.89
N GLU A 208 8.91 4.32 9.08
CA GLU A 208 9.14 5.75 9.21
C GLU A 208 8.20 6.35 10.26
N GLU A 209 8.64 7.45 10.86
CA GLU A 209 7.78 8.23 11.74
C GLU A 209 6.66 8.87 10.93
N GLU A 210 5.42 8.60 11.32
CA GLU A 210 4.25 9.25 10.73
C GLU A 210 3.43 9.92 11.84
N PRO A 211 3.77 11.18 12.20
CA PRO A 211 3.10 11.90 13.27
C PRO A 211 1.60 12.08 13.02
N LEU A 212 1.17 12.12 11.75
CA LEU A 212 -0.25 12.28 11.43
C LEU A 212 -1.10 11.06 11.79
N LEU A 213 -0.53 9.86 11.89
CA LEU A 213 -1.25 8.68 12.38
C LEU A 213 -1.75 8.92 13.81
N PHE A 214 -0.87 9.31 14.73
CA PHE A 214 -1.20 9.51 16.14
C PHE A 214 -1.92 10.84 16.42
N ALA A 215 -1.81 11.80 15.51
CA ALA A 215 -2.60 13.03 15.53
C ALA A 215 -4.06 12.80 15.12
N SER A 216 -4.35 11.73 14.37
CA SER A 216 -5.65 11.54 13.71
C SER A 216 -6.39 10.27 14.14
N LEU A 217 -5.67 9.23 14.55
CA LEU A 217 -6.20 7.94 14.94
C LEU A 217 -6.04 7.74 16.44
N LEU A 218 -7.09 7.23 17.08
CA LEU A 218 -7.09 6.85 18.48
C LEU A 218 -6.83 5.33 18.66
N PRO A 219 -6.50 4.87 19.88
CA PRO A 219 -6.18 3.47 20.15
C PRO A 219 -7.30 2.46 19.83
N GLU A 220 -8.55 2.89 19.72
CA GLU A 220 -9.64 2.02 19.25
C GLU A 220 -9.54 1.66 17.77
N ASN A 221 -8.84 2.48 16.97
CA ASN A 221 -8.72 2.35 15.52
C ASN A 221 -7.33 1.93 15.06
N LEU A 222 -6.30 2.19 15.88
CA LEU A 222 -4.91 1.85 15.60
C LEU A 222 -4.28 1.18 16.81
N LYS A 223 -3.50 0.12 16.59
CA LYS A 223 -2.74 -0.59 17.62
C LYS A 223 -1.26 -0.67 17.23
N ILE A 224 -0.42 -0.68 18.26
CA ILE A 224 1.04 -0.79 18.17
C ILE A 224 1.52 -1.86 19.15
N THR A 225 2.67 -2.46 18.87
CA THR A 225 3.30 -3.45 19.76
C THR A 225 4.06 -2.78 20.91
N PRO A 226 4.40 -3.51 21.99
CA PRO A 226 5.23 -2.98 23.08
C PRO A 226 6.60 -2.44 22.62
N GLU A 227 7.21 -3.08 21.62
CA GLU A 227 8.48 -2.66 21.02
C GLU A 227 8.32 -1.34 20.27
N GLN A 228 7.26 -1.21 19.45
CA GLN A 228 6.93 0.02 18.75
C GLN A 228 6.61 1.16 19.71
N LYS A 229 5.87 0.89 20.79
CA LYS A 229 5.62 1.84 21.86
C LYS A 229 6.91 2.37 22.48
N SER A 230 7.81 1.47 22.85
CA SER A 230 9.11 1.83 23.45
C SER A 230 9.94 2.69 22.49
N LEU A 231 9.95 2.32 21.20
CA LEU A 231 10.62 3.08 20.14
C LEU A 231 10.03 4.49 19.98
N LEU A 232 8.70 4.63 19.94
CA LEU A 232 8.01 5.90 19.77
C LEU A 232 8.20 6.82 20.99
N ILE A 233 8.13 6.29 22.21
CA ILE A 233 8.44 7.04 23.44
C ILE A 233 9.89 7.55 23.39
N GLY A 234 10.84 6.69 23.00
CA GLY A 234 12.24 7.08 22.80
C GLY A 234 12.44 8.17 21.75
N ARG A 235 11.51 8.30 20.79
CA ARG A 235 11.48 9.35 19.74
C ARG A 235 10.66 10.59 20.14
N GLY A 236 10.24 10.69 21.40
CA GLY A 236 9.56 11.85 21.98
C GLY A 236 8.05 11.89 21.75
N TYR A 237 7.41 10.76 21.44
CA TYR A 237 5.95 10.68 21.35
C TYR A 237 5.33 10.47 22.73
N ASP A 238 4.25 11.19 23.04
CA ASP A 238 3.43 11.02 24.24
C ASP A 238 2.49 9.80 24.13
N ILE A 239 3.03 8.62 23.75
CA ILE A 239 2.24 7.41 23.47
C ILE A 239 1.39 6.96 24.67
N GLU A 240 1.88 7.17 25.89
CA GLU A 240 1.11 6.83 27.11
C GLU A 240 -0.15 7.68 27.28
N ASP A 241 -0.14 8.92 26.79
CA ASP A 241 -1.35 9.75 26.76
C ASP A 241 -2.24 9.35 25.59
N TRP A 242 -1.63 8.98 24.46
CA TRP A 242 -2.35 8.47 23.30
C TRP A 242 -3.15 7.21 23.62
N GLU A 243 -2.54 6.24 24.33
CA GLU A 243 -3.21 5.03 24.81
C GLU A 243 -4.41 5.32 25.74
N LYS A 244 -4.41 6.47 26.42
CA LYS A 244 -5.53 6.94 27.26
C LYS A 244 -6.61 7.68 26.45
N GLY A 245 -6.53 7.67 25.13
CA GLY A 245 -7.52 8.28 24.23
C GLY A 245 -7.24 9.76 23.89
N LYS A 246 -6.00 10.24 24.04
CA LYS A 246 -5.63 11.63 23.70
C LYS A 246 -4.88 11.71 22.37
N LEU A 247 -5.42 12.44 21.40
CA LEU A 247 -4.71 12.69 20.14
C LEU A 247 -3.42 13.50 20.35
N LEU A 248 -2.38 13.16 19.61
CA LEU A 248 -1.08 13.84 19.64
C LEU A 248 -1.09 15.05 18.69
N SER A 249 -1.92 16.04 18.99
CA SER A 249 -2.22 17.15 18.08
C SER A 249 -1.10 18.18 17.92
N TYR A 250 -0.06 18.20 18.76
CA TYR A 250 1.08 19.12 18.63
C TYR A 250 2.25 18.43 17.94
N ASN A 251 2.60 18.91 16.73
CA ASN A 251 3.59 18.32 15.83
C ASN A 251 3.39 16.81 15.57
N GLY A 252 2.19 16.27 15.85
CA GLY A 252 1.89 14.84 15.77
C GLY A 252 2.52 13.97 16.86
N LYS A 253 3.22 14.57 17.84
CA LYS A 253 3.99 13.85 18.87
C LYS A 253 3.54 14.12 20.30
N MET A 254 2.95 15.28 20.58
CA MET A 254 2.56 15.66 21.93
C MET A 254 1.08 16.01 22.02
N THR A 255 0.53 15.88 23.22
CA THR A 255 -0.79 16.42 23.51
C THR A 255 -0.77 17.95 23.61
N CYS A 256 -1.86 18.60 23.24
CA CYS A 256 -2.02 20.06 23.40
C CYS A 256 -1.81 20.54 24.86
N GLU A 257 -2.19 19.72 25.84
CA GLU A 257 -2.10 20.02 27.27
C GLU A 257 -0.65 20.09 27.75
N LYS A 258 0.16 19.09 27.39
CA LYS A 258 1.59 19.05 27.73
C LYS A 258 2.36 20.20 27.08
N TRP A 259 2.08 20.51 25.82
CA TRP A 259 2.67 21.66 25.15
C TRP A 259 2.38 22.99 25.88
N LYS A 260 1.11 23.25 26.24
CA LYS A 260 0.72 24.46 26.99
C LYS A 260 1.47 24.57 28.32
N THR A 261 1.73 23.44 28.98
CA THR A 261 2.48 23.38 30.24
C THR A 261 3.97 23.67 30.03
N TYR A 262 4.58 23.09 29.00
CA TYR A 262 5.97 23.34 28.62
C TYR A 262 6.22 24.82 28.29
N LYS A 263 5.35 25.44 27.48
CA LYS A 263 5.44 26.86 27.13
C LYS A 263 5.31 27.80 28.34
N LYS A 264 4.48 27.44 29.33
CA LYS A 264 4.36 28.21 30.58
C LYS A 264 5.63 28.12 31.43
N LYS A 265 6.34 26.98 31.42
CA LYS A 265 7.61 26.80 32.13
C LYS A 265 8.78 27.56 31.50
N GLN A 266 8.80 27.73 30.17
CA GLN A 266 9.84 28.49 29.48
C GLN A 266 9.69 30.02 29.55
N LYS A 267 8.52 30.52 29.99
CA LYS A 267 8.25 31.96 30.17
C LYS A 267 8.49 32.45 31.60
N LYS A 268 8.95 31.57 32.49
CA LYS A 268 9.37 31.87 33.85
C LYS A 268 10.87 31.61 33.94
#